data_AF-A0A1Z8WU47-F1
#
_entry.id   AF-A0A1Z8WU47-F1
#
_cell.length_a   1.000
_cell.length_b   1.000
_cell.length_c   1.000
_cell.angle_alpha   90.00
_cell.angle_beta   90.00
_cell.angle_gamma   90.00
#
_symmetry.space_group_name_H-M   'P 1'
#
loop_
_entity.id
_entity.type
_entity.pdbx_description
1 polymer ?
#
loop_
_entity_poly.entity_id
_entity_poly.type
_entity_poly.pdbx_seq_one_letter_code
_entity_poly.pdbx_strand_id
1 'polypeptide(L)'
;MILQITASKDSYITNKIIDSKTRVTDANVGYASTIDLFKLYNESSISGEDTPIELSRGLIKFNLSEFSSSLKDKVSMDDSSFKVYLEMFDVQGTQVAPSNFTLVLYPLSRSFDEGIGTDVVYFNDLDRVNWVTASYSNSSNNLWDETGAKSSGSLGSSNIDLISSGNLLVQDADNYASSAMINLTAQQYFETGRENLSLDITTIASASMCGFIPDCGFLLAFSGSEEWDSKTRFVKRFASRHSRNPYKRPRIRAEWDSSVIDYHNMLEFGTSGSLYLSSYNYNKPANLLSGSTSADVTNVTTLTGADCLELTLATGSFTASISAGQVLLNGMYQTGLYSASFSLNQFDQTTTSYSKTLEQHLIDSGSITMTERWKDATNKKYVYLEKEITIYAPNILANRSRRDLRFSILDLKSEYKKGSNGRVRVFARDRNRADEPSRYPFALTSIALKEVYYQIKDADNGETLVDFKKSDTTNATRINSDADGMYFDLPIDILPSGKAYTINLLVVERGTSSIYETHTRFIVK
;
A
#
# COMPACT_ATOMS: atom_id res chain seq x y z
N MET A 1 1.48 -4.50 -2.53
CA MET A 1 0.43 -4.05 -3.45
C MET A 1 -0.01 -2.62 -3.12
N ILE A 2 -0.57 -1.89 -4.09
CA ILE A 2 -1.08 -0.52 -3.92
C ILE A 2 -2.50 -0.43 -4.49
N LEU A 3 -3.38 0.25 -3.76
CA LEU A 3 -4.71 0.62 -4.21
C LEU A 3 -4.96 2.09 -3.89
N GLN A 4 -5.74 2.81 -4.70
CA GLN A 4 -6.06 4.20 -4.42
C GLN A 4 -7.46 4.57 -4.86
N ILE A 5 -8.05 5.54 -4.18
CA ILE A 5 -9.30 6.21 -4.58
C ILE A 5 -9.14 7.73 -4.47
N THR A 6 -9.89 8.48 -5.28
CA THR A 6 -9.89 9.95 -5.25
C THR A 6 -11.05 10.49 -4.41
N ALA A 7 -10.97 11.77 -4.03
CA ALA A 7 -12.03 12.42 -3.27
C ALA A 7 -13.39 12.40 -4.00
N SER A 8 -14.46 12.10 -3.24
CA SER A 8 -15.84 12.12 -3.70
C SER A 8 -16.49 13.49 -3.53
N LYS A 9 -16.05 14.28 -2.54
CA LYS A 9 -16.40 15.69 -2.32
C LYS A 9 -15.19 16.43 -1.76
N ASP A 10 -15.01 17.69 -2.10
CA ASP A 10 -14.13 18.59 -1.36
C ASP A 10 -14.60 20.06 -1.43
N SER A 11 -14.14 20.86 -0.49
CA SER A 11 -14.40 22.30 -0.43
C SER A 11 -13.42 22.94 0.56
N TYR A 12 -13.51 24.24 0.77
CA TYR A 12 -13.00 24.87 1.98
C TYR A 12 -13.99 25.91 2.48
N ILE A 13 -14.01 26.11 3.78
CA ILE A 13 -14.85 27.14 4.43
C ILE A 13 -13.95 28.27 4.89
N THR A 14 -14.47 29.49 4.89
CA THR A 14 -13.71 30.67 5.31
C THR A 14 -14.58 31.74 5.94
N ASN A 15 -13.98 32.54 6.82
CA ASN A 15 -14.54 33.80 7.32
C ASN A 15 -13.78 35.02 6.77
N LYS A 16 -13.30 34.97 5.51
CA LYS A 16 -12.48 36.02 4.90
C LYS A 16 -13.15 37.39 4.95
N ILE A 17 -12.36 38.45 5.13
CA ILE A 17 -12.83 39.83 5.00
C ILE A 17 -12.52 40.31 3.57
N ILE A 18 -13.55 40.77 2.87
CA ILE A 18 -13.43 41.36 1.53
C ILE A 18 -13.61 42.88 1.63
N ASP A 19 -12.72 43.61 0.95
CA ASP A 19 -12.69 45.08 0.87
C ASP A 19 -12.70 45.82 2.20
N SER A 20 -12.22 45.17 3.29
CA SER A 20 -12.28 45.70 4.66
C SER A 20 -13.69 46.13 5.10
N LYS A 21 -14.72 45.49 4.54
CA LYS A 21 -16.13 45.86 4.74
C LYS A 21 -17.00 44.69 5.16
N THR A 22 -16.82 43.55 4.51
CA THR A 22 -17.73 42.40 4.67
C THR A 22 -16.94 41.17 5.05
N ARG A 23 -17.36 40.52 6.15
CA ARG A 23 -16.88 39.19 6.53
C ARG A 23 -17.74 38.15 5.86
N VAL A 24 -17.16 37.40 4.93
CA VAL A 24 -17.85 36.39 4.14
C VAL A 24 -17.89 35.10 4.95
N THR A 25 -19.07 34.69 5.40
CA THR A 25 -19.29 33.47 6.20
C THR A 25 -20.25 32.48 5.55
N ASP A 26 -20.87 32.88 4.45
CA ASP A 26 -21.95 32.18 3.74
C ASP A 26 -21.59 31.75 2.32
N ALA A 27 -20.37 32.02 1.86
CA ALA A 27 -19.88 31.61 0.56
C ALA A 27 -19.42 30.14 0.51
N ASN A 28 -19.59 29.54 -0.67
CA ASN A 28 -19.17 28.20 -1.01
C ASN A 28 -18.14 28.22 -2.16
N VAL A 29 -17.26 27.23 -2.16
CA VAL A 29 -16.17 27.06 -3.14
C VAL A 29 -15.97 25.59 -3.51
N GLY A 30 -17.03 24.77 -3.43
CA GLY A 30 -16.94 23.32 -3.64
C GLY A 30 -16.50 22.89 -5.04
N TYR A 31 -16.73 23.71 -6.07
CA TYR A 31 -16.32 23.46 -7.45
C TYR A 31 -15.04 24.22 -7.84
N ALA A 32 -14.41 24.89 -6.88
CA ALA A 32 -13.09 25.49 -7.09
C ALA A 32 -12.06 24.42 -7.44
N SER A 33 -11.05 24.79 -8.25
CA SER A 33 -9.96 23.88 -8.63
C SER A 33 -8.90 23.70 -7.54
N THR A 34 -9.00 24.46 -6.45
CA THR A 34 -8.03 24.47 -5.34
C THR A 34 -8.73 24.52 -3.99
N ILE A 35 -8.04 23.98 -2.98
CA ILE A 35 -8.37 24.10 -1.56
C ILE A 35 -7.36 25.08 -0.97
N ASP A 36 -7.83 26.27 -0.60
CA ASP A 36 -6.98 27.39 -0.17
C ASP A 36 -7.01 27.50 1.36
N LEU A 37 -5.88 27.22 1.99
CA LEU A 37 -5.69 27.29 3.44
C LEU A 37 -4.92 28.55 3.83
N PHE A 38 -5.48 29.39 4.70
CA PHE A 38 -4.82 30.59 5.20
C PHE A 38 -5.24 30.93 6.62
N LYS A 39 -4.39 31.70 7.28
CA LYS A 39 -4.68 32.35 8.55
C LYS A 39 -4.11 33.76 8.51
N LEU A 40 -4.95 34.78 8.44
CA LEU A 40 -4.52 36.18 8.42
C LEU A 40 -4.79 36.80 9.78
N TYR A 41 -3.78 37.45 10.34
CA TYR A 41 -3.88 38.13 11.63
C TYR A 41 -3.68 39.61 11.44
N ASN A 42 -4.75 40.39 11.65
CA ASN A 42 -4.71 41.85 11.57
C ASN A 42 -4.22 42.40 10.21
N GLU A 43 -4.50 41.68 9.11
CA GLU A 43 -4.15 42.09 7.73
C GLU A 43 -5.26 42.96 7.10
N SER A 44 -6.50 42.77 7.54
CA SER A 44 -7.68 43.50 7.10
C SER A 44 -8.29 44.27 8.27
N SER A 45 -9.07 45.32 7.99
CA SER A 45 -9.89 46.00 8.99
C SER A 45 -11.37 45.71 8.79
N ILE A 46 -12.13 45.68 9.88
CA ILE A 46 -13.60 45.59 9.83
C ILE A 46 -14.18 46.29 11.05
N SER A 47 -15.35 46.90 10.89
CA SER A 47 -16.03 47.57 12.00
C SER A 47 -16.35 46.59 13.13
N GLY A 48 -15.91 46.90 14.35
CA GLY A 48 -16.19 46.10 15.55
C GLY A 48 -15.12 45.09 15.94
N GLU A 49 -14.00 45.01 15.21
CA GLU A 49 -12.87 44.14 15.54
C GLU A 49 -11.54 44.93 15.50
N ASP A 50 -10.79 44.94 16.61
CA ASP A 50 -9.49 45.64 16.69
C ASP A 50 -8.33 44.82 16.13
N THR A 51 -8.43 43.49 16.23
CA THR A 51 -7.43 42.55 15.69
C THR A 51 -8.15 41.42 14.93
N PRO A 52 -8.61 41.69 13.70
CA PRO A 52 -9.39 40.71 12.95
C PRO A 52 -8.58 39.45 12.63
N ILE A 53 -9.21 38.28 12.80
CA ILE A 53 -8.66 37.00 12.39
C ILE A 53 -9.49 36.45 11.22
N GLU A 54 -8.82 36.10 10.13
CA GLU A 54 -9.40 35.42 8.98
C GLU A 54 -8.77 34.03 8.85
N LEU A 55 -9.60 33.02 8.64
CA LEU A 55 -9.25 31.61 8.62
C LEU A 55 -9.90 30.94 7.42
N SER A 56 -9.26 29.89 6.94
CA SER A 56 -9.91 28.88 6.13
C SER A 56 -9.55 27.47 6.57
N ARG A 57 -10.47 26.54 6.31
CA ARG A 57 -10.34 25.11 6.67
C ARG A 57 -10.80 24.27 5.49
N GLY A 58 -10.00 23.28 5.12
CA GLY A 58 -10.27 22.39 4.01
C GLY A 58 -11.22 21.27 4.44
N LEU A 59 -12.15 20.90 3.58
CA LEU A 59 -13.07 19.79 3.77
C LEU A 59 -12.84 18.78 2.65
N ILE A 60 -12.73 17.50 2.98
CA ILE A 60 -12.49 16.45 2.00
C ILE A 60 -13.15 15.14 2.39
N LYS A 61 -13.81 14.48 1.44
CA LYS A 61 -14.49 13.20 1.64
C LYS A 61 -14.06 12.20 0.58
N PHE A 62 -14.01 10.93 0.99
CA PHE A 62 -13.74 9.78 0.14
C PHE A 62 -14.88 8.76 0.27
N ASN A 63 -15.04 7.88 -0.71
CA ASN A 63 -16.00 6.77 -0.60
C ASN A 63 -15.34 5.57 0.09
N LEU A 64 -15.28 5.58 1.43
CA LEU A 64 -14.59 4.54 2.19
C LEU A 64 -15.32 3.19 2.13
N SER A 65 -16.63 3.18 1.89
CA SER A 65 -17.40 1.94 1.72
C SER A 65 -17.02 1.15 0.46
N GLU A 66 -16.86 1.85 -0.66
CA GLU A 66 -16.38 1.27 -1.92
C GLU A 66 -14.92 0.85 -1.80
N PHE A 67 -14.11 1.66 -1.10
CA PHE A 67 -12.72 1.34 -0.83
C PHE A 67 -12.57 0.06 0.00
N SER A 68 -13.31 -0.05 1.11
CA SER A 68 -13.37 -1.26 1.95
C SER A 68 -13.77 -2.49 1.13
N SER A 69 -14.79 -2.36 0.27
CA SER A 69 -15.23 -3.44 -0.62
C SER A 69 -14.13 -3.90 -1.59
N SER A 70 -13.32 -2.96 -2.09
CA SER A 70 -12.20 -3.26 -2.99
C SER A 70 -10.98 -3.91 -2.32
N LEU A 71 -10.94 -3.91 -0.97
CA LEU A 71 -9.89 -4.50 -0.12
C LEU A 71 -10.27 -5.87 0.46
N LYS A 72 -11.57 -6.20 0.56
CA LYS A 72 -12.12 -7.36 1.29
C LYS A 72 -11.41 -8.70 1.08
N ASP A 73 -10.99 -8.99 -0.15
CA ASP A 73 -10.33 -10.26 -0.51
C ASP A 73 -8.81 -10.10 -0.77
N LYS A 74 -8.24 -8.94 -0.44
CA LYS A 74 -6.82 -8.61 -0.71
C LYS A 74 -5.98 -8.45 0.55
N VAL A 75 -6.53 -7.84 1.60
CA VAL A 75 -5.81 -7.56 2.85
C VAL A 75 -6.76 -7.40 4.04
N SER A 76 -6.37 -7.96 5.18
CA SER A 76 -6.96 -7.64 6.48
C SER A 76 -6.47 -6.26 6.93
N MET A 77 -7.39 -5.44 7.44
CA MET A 77 -7.08 -4.08 7.91
C MET A 77 -6.23 -4.07 9.19
N ASP A 78 -6.13 -5.21 9.87
CA ASP A 78 -5.31 -5.41 11.06
C ASP A 78 -3.90 -5.95 10.72
N ASP A 79 -3.61 -6.19 9.44
CA ASP A 79 -2.28 -6.64 9.01
C ASP A 79 -1.22 -5.55 9.27
N SER A 80 -0.09 -5.93 9.85
CA SER A 80 0.96 -4.99 10.25
C SER A 80 1.63 -4.27 9.07
N SER A 81 1.56 -4.83 7.86
CA SER A 81 2.08 -4.21 6.64
C SER A 81 1.09 -3.20 6.04
N PHE A 82 -0.20 -3.27 6.40
CA PHE A 82 -1.25 -2.43 5.85
C PHE A 82 -1.12 -0.98 6.33
N LYS A 83 -1.06 -0.06 5.38
CA LYS A 83 -0.96 1.37 5.60
C LYS A 83 -1.88 2.14 4.67
N VAL A 84 -2.45 3.23 5.16
CA VAL A 84 -3.32 4.11 4.40
C VAL A 84 -2.84 5.55 4.53
N TYR A 85 -2.59 6.20 3.40
CA TYR A 85 -2.11 7.57 3.33
C TYR A 85 -3.12 8.48 2.65
N LEU A 86 -3.37 9.65 3.23
CA LEU A 86 -4.02 10.77 2.55
C LEU A 86 -2.95 11.60 1.84
N GLU A 87 -3.09 11.79 0.54
CA GLU A 87 -2.19 12.59 -0.28
C GLU A 87 -2.94 13.79 -0.90
N MET A 88 -2.42 14.99 -0.68
CA MET A 88 -2.89 16.23 -1.34
C MET A 88 -1.71 16.97 -1.97
N PHE A 89 -1.88 17.51 -3.17
CA PHE A 89 -0.77 18.00 -3.97
C PHE A 89 -0.70 19.51 -3.99
N ASP A 90 0.50 20.05 -3.72
CA ASP A 90 0.77 21.46 -3.83
C ASP A 90 0.56 21.95 -5.27
N VAL A 91 -0.12 23.10 -5.38
CA VAL A 91 -0.32 23.82 -6.64
C VAL A 91 -0.01 25.32 -6.49
N GLN A 92 0.83 25.68 -5.52
CA GLN A 92 1.22 27.06 -5.25
C GLN A 92 2.00 27.68 -6.43
N GLY A 93 2.74 26.86 -7.16
CA GLY A 93 3.57 27.30 -8.29
C GLY A 93 4.65 28.28 -7.83
N THR A 94 4.76 29.43 -8.50
CA THR A 94 5.74 30.48 -8.16
C THR A 94 5.23 31.48 -7.13
N GLN A 95 4.01 31.30 -6.62
CA GLN A 95 3.44 32.21 -5.64
C GLN A 95 4.10 32.02 -4.27
N VAL A 96 4.01 33.04 -3.42
CA VAL A 96 4.53 32.98 -2.04
C VAL A 96 3.73 31.95 -1.26
N ALA A 97 4.42 31.04 -0.56
CA ALA A 97 3.81 30.06 0.35
C ALA A 97 4.11 30.47 1.81
N PRO A 98 3.21 30.19 2.77
CA PRO A 98 3.57 30.24 4.18
C PRO A 98 4.68 29.22 4.48
N SER A 99 5.43 29.41 5.55
CA SER A 99 6.52 28.51 5.97
C SER A 99 6.46 28.31 7.48
N ASN A 100 7.01 27.20 7.98
CA ASN A 100 7.04 26.86 9.41
C ASN A 100 5.65 26.80 10.07
N PHE A 101 4.78 25.95 9.52
CA PHE A 101 3.43 25.74 10.02
C PHE A 101 3.06 24.26 10.04
N THR A 102 2.05 23.91 10.84
CA THR A 102 1.56 22.53 10.95
C THR A 102 0.12 22.47 10.49
N LEU A 103 -0.18 21.53 9.59
CA LEU A 103 -1.57 21.17 9.28
C LEU A 103 -1.97 19.90 10.01
N VAL A 104 -3.18 19.90 10.54
CA VAL A 104 -3.79 18.79 11.26
C VAL A 104 -5.08 18.37 10.56
N LEU A 105 -5.22 17.07 10.36
CA LEU A 105 -6.38 16.43 9.78
C LEU A 105 -7.24 15.82 10.89
N TYR A 106 -8.52 16.13 10.87
CA TYR A 106 -9.52 15.64 11.81
C TYR A 106 -10.61 14.87 11.06
N PRO A 107 -10.99 13.66 11.49
CA PRO A 107 -12.24 13.05 11.04
C PRO A 107 -13.43 13.92 11.48
N LEU A 108 -14.37 14.15 10.56
CA LEU A 108 -15.60 14.87 10.83
C LEU A 108 -16.58 13.96 11.60
N SER A 109 -17.32 14.54 12.53
CA SER A 109 -18.44 13.87 13.21
C SER A 109 -19.76 13.97 12.42
N ARG A 110 -19.83 14.89 11.45
CA ARG A 110 -21.03 15.18 10.65
C ARG A 110 -20.72 15.33 9.18
N SER A 111 -21.67 14.91 8.35
CA SER A 111 -21.54 14.98 6.90
C SER A 111 -21.70 16.41 6.39
N PHE A 112 -20.99 16.72 5.31
CA PHE A 112 -21.09 17.97 4.58
C PHE A 112 -21.48 17.72 3.11
N ASP A 113 -22.07 18.74 2.48
CA ASP A 113 -22.29 18.79 1.04
C ASP A 113 -21.08 19.39 0.31
N GLU A 114 -21.01 19.31 -1.01
CA GLU A 114 -19.89 19.96 -1.72
C GLU A 114 -20.23 21.44 -1.99
N GLY A 115 -21.46 21.68 -2.44
CA GLY A 115 -21.87 22.94 -3.07
C GLY A 115 -21.31 23.07 -4.49
N ILE A 116 -21.65 24.16 -5.17
CA ILE A 116 -21.28 24.39 -6.58
C ILE A 116 -20.48 25.69 -6.81
N GLY A 117 -20.06 26.36 -5.74
CA GLY A 117 -19.34 27.63 -5.83
C GLY A 117 -17.93 27.48 -6.38
N THR A 118 -17.44 28.51 -7.06
CA THR A 118 -16.16 28.53 -7.78
C THR A 118 -15.36 29.81 -7.55
N ASP A 119 -15.99 30.88 -7.09
CA ASP A 119 -15.37 32.18 -6.86
C ASP A 119 -14.50 32.21 -5.60
N VAL A 120 -13.23 31.87 -5.78
CA VAL A 120 -12.20 31.92 -4.72
C VAL A 120 -11.59 33.32 -4.50
N VAL A 121 -12.00 34.32 -5.28
CA VAL A 121 -11.42 35.67 -5.22
C VAL A 121 -12.30 36.58 -4.39
N TYR A 122 -13.58 36.67 -4.74
CA TYR A 122 -14.53 37.57 -4.10
C TYR A 122 -15.56 36.82 -3.24
N PHE A 123 -15.63 35.49 -3.35
CA PHE A 123 -16.54 34.65 -2.57
C PHE A 123 -18.02 35.03 -2.73
N ASN A 124 -18.45 35.34 -3.96
CA ASN A 124 -19.84 35.72 -4.24
C ASN A 124 -20.82 34.55 -4.35
N ASP A 125 -20.30 33.32 -4.50
CA ASP A 125 -21.13 32.14 -4.69
C ASP A 125 -21.72 31.70 -3.34
N LEU A 126 -22.90 32.23 -3.02
CA LEU A 126 -23.63 31.91 -1.79
C LEU A 126 -24.26 30.53 -1.91
N ASP A 127 -23.82 29.60 -1.06
CA ASP A 127 -24.40 28.27 -0.98
C ASP A 127 -24.13 27.66 0.41
N ARG A 128 -24.65 26.47 0.64
CA ARG A 128 -24.38 25.64 1.82
C ARG A 128 -22.92 25.16 1.80
N VAL A 129 -22.44 24.68 2.94
CA VAL A 129 -21.02 24.30 3.14
C VAL A 129 -20.17 25.56 3.08
N ASN A 130 -20.29 26.31 4.16
CA ASN A 130 -19.65 27.60 4.38
C ASN A 130 -19.23 27.67 5.87
N TRP A 131 -18.81 28.85 6.33
CA TRP A 131 -18.35 29.01 7.72
C TRP A 131 -19.42 28.67 8.77
N VAL A 132 -20.70 28.78 8.42
CA VAL A 132 -21.82 28.59 9.37
C VAL A 132 -22.55 27.26 9.14
N THR A 133 -22.69 26.84 7.89
CA THR A 133 -23.57 25.73 7.49
C THR A 133 -22.76 24.57 6.93
N ALA A 134 -23.00 23.35 7.44
CA ALA A 134 -22.32 22.13 7.01
C ALA A 134 -23.00 21.46 5.80
N SER A 135 -24.33 21.39 5.78
CA SER A 135 -25.10 20.71 4.73
C SER A 135 -26.55 21.18 4.72
N TYR A 136 -27.32 20.68 3.75
CA TYR A 136 -28.76 20.89 3.68
C TYR A 136 -29.50 19.56 3.46
N SER A 137 -30.44 19.26 4.34
CA SER A 137 -31.24 18.04 4.26
C SER A 137 -32.60 18.27 4.89
N ASN A 138 -33.62 17.51 4.48
CA ASN A 138 -34.96 17.59 5.06
C ASN A 138 -35.54 19.01 5.10
N SER A 139 -35.27 19.78 4.04
CA SER A 139 -35.69 21.17 3.88
C SER A 139 -35.11 22.16 4.91
N SER A 140 -34.05 21.81 5.64
CA SER A 140 -33.40 22.67 6.63
C SER A 140 -31.88 22.69 6.52
N ASN A 141 -31.28 23.79 7.00
CA ASN A 141 -29.83 23.93 7.10
C ASN A 141 -29.32 23.13 8.31
N ASN A 142 -28.35 22.25 8.07
CA ASN A 142 -27.57 21.64 9.14
C ASN A 142 -26.36 22.54 9.40
N LEU A 143 -26.35 23.20 10.55
CA LEU A 143 -25.26 24.10 10.95
C LEU A 143 -24.06 23.29 11.44
N TRP A 144 -22.87 23.91 11.44
CA TRP A 144 -21.79 23.44 12.31
C TRP A 144 -22.21 23.64 13.78
N ASP A 145 -21.74 22.80 14.69
CA ASP A 145 -22.01 23.01 16.13
C ASP A 145 -21.37 24.30 16.60
N GLU A 146 -20.16 24.58 16.11
CA GLU A 146 -19.52 25.87 16.28
C GLU A 146 -19.07 26.41 14.92
N THR A 147 -19.34 27.69 14.66
CA THR A 147 -18.97 28.33 13.38
C THR A 147 -17.50 28.13 13.06
N GLY A 148 -17.22 27.79 11.82
CA GLY A 148 -15.94 27.34 11.32
C GLY A 148 -15.74 25.82 11.41
N ALA A 149 -16.68 25.04 11.96
CA ALA A 149 -16.49 23.61 12.21
C ALA A 149 -15.34 23.32 13.19
N LYS A 150 -15.33 24.00 14.36
CA LYS A 150 -14.25 23.84 15.37
C LYS A 150 -14.63 23.09 16.63
N SER A 151 -15.91 22.75 16.85
CA SER A 151 -16.27 22.04 18.07
C SER A 151 -15.59 20.66 18.06
N SER A 152 -14.58 20.44 18.90
CA SER A 152 -13.80 19.19 18.92
C SER A 152 -14.07 18.37 20.16
N GLY A 153 -14.13 17.05 20.03
CA GLY A 153 -14.19 16.18 21.20
C GLY A 153 -13.93 14.72 20.86
N SER A 154 -14.23 13.85 21.83
CA SER A 154 -14.00 12.42 21.69
C SER A 154 -15.09 11.72 20.88
N LEU A 155 -14.74 10.63 20.22
CA LEU A 155 -15.64 9.76 19.47
C LEU A 155 -16.88 9.40 20.31
N GLY A 156 -18.07 9.62 19.74
CA GLY A 156 -19.36 9.40 20.40
C GLY A 156 -19.89 10.57 21.23
N SER A 157 -19.13 11.66 21.38
CA SER A 157 -19.63 12.88 22.02
C SER A 157 -20.71 13.54 21.18
N SER A 158 -21.70 14.15 21.82
CA SER A 158 -22.67 15.04 21.15
C SER A 158 -22.08 16.44 20.97
N ASN A 159 -22.64 17.20 20.03
CA ASN A 159 -22.30 18.61 19.78
C ASN A 159 -20.81 18.85 19.45
N ILE A 160 -20.20 17.90 18.75
CA ILE A 160 -18.88 18.06 18.12
C ILE A 160 -19.02 18.13 16.60
N ASP A 161 -18.11 18.84 15.96
CA ASP A 161 -17.82 18.86 14.52
C ASP A 161 -16.60 17.97 14.18
N LEU A 162 -15.61 17.92 15.07
CA LEU A 162 -14.31 17.26 14.89
C LEU A 162 -14.10 16.16 15.92
N ILE A 163 -13.65 14.99 15.47
CA ILE A 163 -13.26 13.87 16.34
C ILE A 163 -11.75 13.93 16.55
N SER A 164 -11.30 14.30 17.75
CA SER A 164 -9.86 14.45 18.06
C SER A 164 -9.27 13.24 18.79
N SER A 165 -10.10 12.51 19.53
CA SER A 165 -9.71 11.30 20.25
C SER A 165 -10.87 10.31 20.32
N GLY A 166 -10.61 9.09 20.78
CA GLY A 166 -11.67 8.12 20.99
C GLY A 166 -11.15 6.81 21.55
N ASN A 167 -12.05 5.98 22.05
CA ASN A 167 -11.75 4.59 22.37
C ASN A 167 -12.19 3.73 21.19
N LEU A 168 -11.22 3.25 20.41
CA LEU A 168 -11.46 2.16 19.48
C LEU A 168 -11.25 0.88 20.27
N LEU A 169 -12.28 0.03 20.39
CA LEU A 169 -12.12 -1.27 21.05
C LEU A 169 -11.11 -2.09 20.26
N VAL A 170 -9.84 -2.05 20.67
CA VAL A 170 -8.83 -2.97 20.18
C VAL A 170 -9.04 -4.25 20.96
N GLN A 171 -9.55 -5.28 20.29
CA GLN A 171 -9.52 -6.62 20.81
C GLN A 171 -8.08 -7.09 20.68
N ASP A 172 -7.33 -7.07 21.78
CA ASP A 172 -6.02 -7.74 21.80
C ASP A 172 -6.22 -9.26 21.71
N ALA A 173 -5.16 -9.97 21.33
CA ALA A 173 -5.17 -11.44 21.23
C ALA A 173 -5.47 -12.14 22.58
N ASP A 174 -5.45 -11.39 23.68
CA ASP A 174 -5.60 -11.87 25.06
C ASP A 174 -6.98 -11.54 25.68
N ASN A 175 -7.97 -11.09 24.88
CA ASN A 175 -9.34 -10.77 25.31
C ASN A 175 -9.48 -9.65 26.38
N TYR A 176 -8.49 -8.77 26.52
CA TYR A 176 -8.63 -7.53 27.28
C TYR A 176 -9.01 -6.39 26.33
N ALA A 177 -10.27 -5.95 26.38
CA ALA A 177 -10.69 -4.72 25.72
C ALA A 177 -9.91 -3.54 26.34
N SER A 178 -8.80 -3.14 25.71
CA SER A 178 -8.06 -1.97 26.18
C SER A 178 -8.90 -0.73 25.89
N SER A 179 -9.33 -0.05 26.96
CA SER A 179 -10.15 1.16 26.89
C SER A 179 -9.33 2.44 26.73
N ALA A 180 -8.15 2.33 26.11
CA ALA A 180 -7.23 3.44 25.99
C ALA A 180 -7.77 4.47 25.00
N MET A 181 -7.96 5.70 25.46
CA MET A 181 -8.18 6.83 24.58
C MET A 181 -6.97 7.00 23.66
N ILE A 182 -7.20 6.88 22.36
CA ILE A 182 -6.19 7.13 21.33
C ILE A 182 -6.46 8.47 20.65
N ASN A 183 -5.40 9.09 20.13
CA ASN A 183 -5.52 10.27 19.27
C ASN A 183 -6.00 9.83 17.88
N LEU A 184 -7.00 10.52 17.35
CA LEU A 184 -7.62 10.24 16.04
C LEU A 184 -7.32 11.36 15.04
N THR A 185 -6.17 11.99 15.15
CA THR A 185 -5.71 13.06 14.26
C THR A 185 -4.41 12.66 13.57
N ALA A 186 -4.18 13.20 12.38
CA ALA A 186 -2.90 13.08 11.69
C ALA A 186 -2.37 14.48 11.38
N GLN A 187 -1.06 14.69 11.45
CA GLN A 187 -0.48 16.01 11.24
C GLN A 187 0.82 15.97 10.44
N GLN A 188 1.10 17.06 9.73
CA GLN A 188 2.35 17.26 9.01
C GLN A 188 2.86 18.69 9.23
N TYR A 189 4.15 18.79 9.48
CA TYR A 189 4.88 20.06 9.52
C TYR A 189 5.35 20.45 8.11
N PHE A 190 5.23 21.72 7.77
CA PHE A 190 5.65 22.31 6.51
C PHE A 190 6.78 23.31 6.78
N GLU A 191 7.98 22.99 6.33
CA GLU A 191 9.15 23.85 6.50
C GLU A 191 9.08 25.03 5.53
N THR A 192 8.83 24.76 4.25
CA THR A 192 8.83 25.75 3.17
C THR A 192 7.43 26.11 2.68
N GLY A 193 6.44 25.28 2.98
CA GLY A 193 5.07 25.38 2.47
C GLY A 193 4.91 24.93 1.02
N ARG A 194 5.96 24.44 0.35
CA ARG A 194 5.91 23.93 -1.03
C ARG A 194 5.79 22.40 -1.08
N GLU A 195 5.75 21.76 0.06
CA GLU A 195 5.60 20.31 0.19
C GLU A 195 4.17 19.88 -0.17
N ASN A 196 4.02 18.66 -0.69
CA ASN A 196 2.73 17.99 -0.73
C ASN A 196 2.32 17.55 0.69
N LEU A 197 1.03 17.37 0.94
CA LEU A 197 0.54 16.73 2.15
C LEU A 197 0.57 15.20 1.95
N SER A 198 1.17 14.48 2.90
CA SER A 198 1.12 13.02 2.98
C SER A 198 0.97 12.62 4.45
N LEU A 199 -0.23 12.18 4.84
CA LEU A 199 -0.55 11.83 6.21
C LEU A 199 -0.85 10.33 6.32
N ASP A 200 -0.20 9.63 7.26
CA ASP A 200 -0.62 8.30 7.65
C ASP A 200 -1.93 8.40 8.43
N ILE A 201 -3.00 7.90 7.81
CA ILE A 201 -4.36 7.88 8.35
C ILE A 201 -4.83 6.44 8.58
N THR A 202 -3.93 5.47 8.66
CA THR A 202 -4.25 4.04 8.75
C THR A 202 -5.28 3.75 9.82
N THR A 203 -5.06 4.24 11.05
CA THR A 203 -5.98 4.02 12.17
C THR A 203 -7.36 4.62 11.90
N ILE A 204 -7.43 5.85 11.39
CA ILE A 204 -8.70 6.56 11.15
C ILE A 204 -9.45 5.88 9.99
N ALA A 205 -8.77 5.59 8.89
CA ALA A 205 -9.35 4.97 7.71
C ALA A 205 -9.85 3.54 8.00
N SER A 206 -9.04 2.70 8.66
CA SER A 206 -9.46 1.35 9.06
C SER A 206 -10.67 1.41 10.01
N ALA A 207 -10.63 2.28 11.02
CA ALA A 207 -11.74 2.44 11.95
C ALA A 207 -13.03 2.93 11.27
N SER A 208 -12.93 3.85 10.30
CA SER A 208 -14.08 4.28 9.49
C SER A 208 -14.61 3.17 8.59
N MET A 209 -13.73 2.40 7.94
CA MET A 209 -14.12 1.28 7.08
C MET A 209 -14.78 0.13 7.86
N CYS A 210 -14.41 -0.06 9.12
CA CYS A 210 -15.04 -1.01 10.05
C CYS A 210 -16.30 -0.45 10.74
N GLY A 211 -16.63 0.83 10.53
CA GLY A 211 -17.83 1.46 11.09
C GLY A 211 -17.70 1.97 12.54
N PHE A 212 -16.49 2.01 13.10
CA PHE A 212 -16.24 2.59 14.42
C PHE A 212 -16.25 4.12 14.41
N ILE A 213 -15.70 4.73 13.35
CA ILE A 213 -15.72 6.19 13.14
C ILE A 213 -16.73 6.51 12.03
N PRO A 214 -17.62 7.51 12.21
CA PRO A 214 -18.52 7.95 11.15
C PRO A 214 -17.77 8.31 9.86
N ASP A 215 -18.17 7.75 8.72
CA ASP A 215 -17.66 8.18 7.41
C ASP A 215 -18.34 9.49 7.00
N CYS A 216 -17.87 10.59 7.57
CA CYS A 216 -18.36 11.95 7.30
C CYS A 216 -17.36 12.81 6.51
N GLY A 217 -16.14 12.28 6.27
CA GLY A 217 -15.03 13.00 5.65
C GLY A 217 -14.06 13.56 6.69
N PHE A 218 -13.23 14.49 6.26
CA PHE A 218 -12.15 15.07 7.04
C PHE A 218 -12.14 16.59 6.93
N LEU A 219 -11.66 17.24 8.00
CA LEU A 219 -11.31 18.64 8.02
C LEU A 219 -9.80 18.80 8.15
N LEU A 220 -9.21 19.66 7.32
CA LEU A 220 -7.80 20.03 7.35
C LEU A 220 -7.67 21.48 7.81
N ALA A 221 -6.96 21.72 8.90
CA ALA A 221 -6.77 23.04 9.48
C ALA A 221 -5.32 23.26 9.92
N PHE A 222 -4.95 24.51 10.19
CA PHE A 222 -3.75 24.76 10.98
C PHE A 222 -3.91 24.17 12.38
N SER A 223 -2.81 23.84 13.05
CA SER A 223 -2.89 23.37 14.43
C SER A 223 -3.61 24.40 15.31
N GLY A 224 -4.30 23.93 16.36
CA GLY A 224 -5.15 24.80 17.17
C GLY A 224 -4.42 26.01 17.77
N SER A 225 -3.14 25.87 18.15
CA SER A 225 -2.34 27.01 18.61
C SER A 225 -2.00 28.00 17.48
N GLU A 226 -1.85 27.52 16.26
CA GLU A 226 -1.50 28.34 15.09
C GLU A 226 -2.69 29.10 14.49
N GLU A 227 -3.92 28.58 14.63
CA GLU A 227 -5.13 29.30 14.22
C GLU A 227 -5.37 30.59 15.02
N TRP A 228 -4.91 30.63 16.27
CA TRP A 228 -5.19 31.73 17.22
C TRP A 228 -3.95 32.54 17.64
N ASP A 229 -2.77 32.25 17.09
CA ASP A 229 -1.58 33.05 17.38
C ASP A 229 -1.63 34.45 16.75
N SER A 230 -0.57 35.24 16.89
CA SER A 230 -0.46 36.57 16.28
C SER A 230 0.30 36.58 14.94
N LYS A 231 0.42 35.43 14.27
CA LYS A 231 1.18 35.30 13.00
C LYS A 231 0.27 35.22 11.79
N THR A 232 0.62 35.91 10.72
CA THR A 232 -0.01 35.73 9.41
C THR A 232 0.64 34.55 8.67
N ARG A 233 -0.20 33.64 8.19
CA ARG A 233 0.10 32.56 7.26
C ARG A 233 -0.74 32.81 6.01
N PHE A 234 -0.08 33.32 4.96
CA PHE A 234 -0.71 33.49 3.66
C PHE A 234 -1.14 32.14 3.05
N VAL A 235 -1.71 32.17 1.85
CA VAL A 235 -2.38 31.02 1.27
C VAL A 235 -1.43 29.86 0.98
N LYS A 236 -1.76 28.68 1.48
CA LYS A 236 -1.29 27.36 1.01
C LYS A 236 -2.37 26.74 0.14
N ARG A 237 -2.04 26.37 -1.10
CA ARG A 237 -2.99 25.75 -2.04
C ARG A 237 -2.70 24.28 -2.30
N PHE A 238 -3.72 23.47 -2.10
CA PHE A 238 -3.78 22.12 -2.63
C PHE A 238 -4.72 22.05 -3.83
N ALA A 239 -4.46 21.17 -4.79
CA ALA A 239 -5.43 20.89 -5.84
C ALA A 239 -6.69 20.24 -5.24
N SER A 240 -7.86 20.57 -5.79
CA SER A 240 -9.12 19.89 -5.49
C SER A 240 -9.35 18.70 -6.44
N ARG A 241 -10.43 17.95 -6.22
CA ARG A 241 -10.90 16.87 -7.09
C ARG A 241 -11.30 17.38 -8.47
N HIS A 242 -11.66 18.66 -8.58
CA HIS A 242 -11.98 19.34 -9.84
C HIS A 242 -10.76 19.75 -10.64
N SER A 243 -9.55 19.51 -10.11
CA SER A 243 -8.31 19.73 -10.87
C SER A 243 -8.32 18.97 -12.20
N ARG A 244 -7.95 19.69 -13.26
CA ARG A 244 -7.82 19.14 -14.62
C ARG A 244 -6.72 18.09 -14.71
N ASN A 245 -5.67 18.22 -13.88
CA ASN A 245 -4.59 17.26 -13.83
C ASN A 245 -4.96 16.11 -12.87
N PRO A 246 -5.21 14.88 -13.37
CA PRO A 246 -5.57 13.76 -12.51
C PRO A 246 -4.46 13.37 -11.52
N TYR A 247 -3.19 13.70 -11.77
CA TYR A 247 -2.08 13.44 -10.85
C TYR A 247 -2.12 14.29 -9.59
N LYS A 248 -2.82 15.42 -9.65
CA LYS A 248 -2.87 16.40 -8.56
C LYS A 248 -4.15 16.31 -7.75
N ARG A 249 -5.09 15.43 -8.12
CA ARG A 249 -6.33 15.27 -7.37
C ARG A 249 -6.05 14.63 -6.01
N PRO A 250 -6.68 15.11 -4.93
CA PRO A 250 -6.59 14.48 -3.62
C PRO A 250 -6.97 13.00 -3.66
N ARG A 251 -6.21 12.16 -2.97
CA ARG A 251 -6.41 10.71 -2.96
C ARG A 251 -6.09 10.08 -1.62
N ILE A 252 -6.75 8.97 -1.35
CA ILE A 252 -6.34 8.01 -0.33
C ILE A 252 -5.65 6.84 -1.03
N ARG A 253 -4.51 6.40 -0.50
CA ARG A 253 -3.72 5.29 -1.02
C ARG A 253 -3.49 4.25 0.07
N ALA A 254 -3.92 3.02 -0.18
CA ALA A 254 -3.57 1.87 0.65
C ALA A 254 -2.36 1.14 0.07
N GLU A 255 -1.46 0.71 0.96
CA GLU A 255 -0.21 0.02 0.66
C GLU A 255 -0.04 -1.14 1.65
N TRP A 256 0.39 -2.31 1.17
CA TRP A 256 0.66 -3.48 2.02
C TRP A 256 1.64 -4.46 1.35
N ASP A 257 2.26 -5.35 2.11
CA ASP A 257 3.24 -6.30 1.56
C ASP A 257 2.53 -7.55 1.05
N SER A 258 2.36 -7.64 -0.26
CA SER A 258 1.74 -8.79 -0.92
C SER A 258 2.77 -9.75 -1.54
N SER A 259 4.04 -9.68 -1.13
CA SER A 259 5.12 -10.39 -1.80
C SER A 259 5.14 -11.88 -1.44
N VAL A 260 5.26 -12.72 -2.47
CA VAL A 260 5.52 -14.16 -2.36
C VAL A 260 6.90 -14.40 -2.95
N ILE A 261 7.83 -14.86 -2.12
CA ILE A 261 9.23 -15.07 -2.51
C ILE A 261 9.55 -16.55 -2.47
N ASP A 262 9.47 -17.20 -3.63
CA ASP A 262 9.79 -18.60 -3.79
C ASP A 262 11.30 -18.83 -3.99
N TYR A 263 11.88 -19.73 -3.19
CA TYR A 263 13.32 -19.99 -3.18
C TYR A 263 13.74 -21.20 -4.02
N HIS A 264 12.87 -21.86 -4.80
CA HIS A 264 13.23 -23.08 -5.55
C HIS A 264 14.49 -22.92 -6.42
N ASN A 265 14.73 -21.72 -6.96
CA ASN A 265 15.87 -21.42 -7.83
C ASN A 265 17.06 -20.72 -7.13
N MET A 266 16.98 -20.47 -5.82
CA MET A 266 18.00 -19.73 -5.07
C MET A 266 18.19 -20.25 -3.63
N LEU A 267 17.79 -21.49 -3.35
CA LEU A 267 17.86 -22.05 -2.01
C LEU A 267 19.32 -22.35 -1.64
N GLU A 268 19.75 -21.87 -0.48
CA GLU A 268 21.10 -22.05 0.05
C GLU A 268 21.06 -22.68 1.44
N PHE A 269 22.04 -23.53 1.75
CA PHE A 269 22.20 -24.05 3.12
C PHE A 269 22.56 -22.93 4.11
N GLY A 270 22.15 -23.10 5.38
CA GLY A 270 22.41 -22.15 6.45
C GLY A 270 21.59 -20.86 6.38
N THR A 271 20.70 -20.73 5.40
CA THR A 271 19.82 -19.58 5.21
C THR A 271 18.36 -20.01 5.28
N SER A 272 17.51 -19.18 5.89
CA SER A 272 16.06 -19.41 5.88
C SER A 272 15.48 -19.07 4.52
N GLY A 273 14.66 -19.98 3.99
CA GLY A 273 13.94 -19.83 2.73
C GLY A 273 12.57 -20.50 2.78
N SER A 274 11.71 -20.11 1.85
CA SER A 274 10.35 -20.65 1.74
C SER A 274 10.14 -21.25 0.36
N LEU A 275 9.57 -22.45 0.30
CA LEU A 275 9.10 -23.08 -0.94
C LEU A 275 7.58 -22.98 -1.00
N TYR A 276 7.04 -22.72 -2.18
CA TYR A 276 5.61 -22.60 -2.39
C TYR A 276 5.04 -23.71 -3.27
N LEU A 277 3.82 -24.12 -2.95
CA LEU A 277 3.01 -25.05 -3.73
C LEU A 277 1.69 -24.36 -4.08
N SER A 278 1.37 -24.31 -5.38
CA SER A 278 0.09 -23.76 -5.87
C SER A 278 -0.78 -24.88 -6.43
N SER A 279 -2.07 -24.84 -6.11
CA SER A 279 -3.09 -25.82 -6.51
C SER A 279 -4.23 -25.12 -7.24
N TYR A 280 -4.61 -25.68 -8.39
CA TYR A 280 -5.66 -25.14 -9.25
C TYR A 280 -6.62 -26.25 -9.68
N ASN A 281 -7.91 -25.97 -9.61
CA ASN A 281 -8.95 -26.78 -10.24
C ASN A 281 -9.55 -25.98 -11.40
N TYR A 282 -9.46 -26.51 -12.62
CA TYR A 282 -9.94 -25.85 -13.84
C TYR A 282 -9.45 -24.40 -13.97
N ASN A 283 -8.16 -24.18 -13.72
CA ASN A 283 -7.49 -22.87 -13.76
C ASN A 283 -7.98 -21.85 -12.70
N LYS A 284 -8.67 -22.31 -11.65
CA LYS A 284 -9.03 -21.48 -10.49
C LYS A 284 -8.28 -21.99 -9.25
N PRO A 285 -7.74 -21.09 -8.40
CA PRO A 285 -7.12 -21.51 -7.15
C PRO A 285 -8.09 -22.35 -6.32
N ALA A 286 -7.65 -23.51 -5.86
CA ALA A 286 -8.46 -24.42 -5.07
C ALA A 286 -7.60 -25.15 -4.05
N ASN A 287 -8.10 -25.27 -2.83
CA ASN A 287 -7.41 -26.00 -1.77
C ASN A 287 -7.28 -27.48 -2.13
N LEU A 288 -6.18 -28.08 -1.68
CA LEU A 288 -5.94 -29.50 -1.79
C LEU A 288 -6.96 -30.27 -0.96
N LEU A 289 -7.27 -31.47 -1.43
CA LEU A 289 -8.20 -32.39 -0.79
C LEU A 289 -7.42 -33.62 -0.32
N SER A 290 -7.72 -34.11 0.88
CA SER A 290 -7.19 -35.36 1.41
C SER A 290 -8.32 -36.38 1.58
N GLY A 291 -8.10 -37.61 1.11
CA GLY A 291 -9.13 -38.67 1.09
C GLY A 291 -9.22 -39.39 -0.25
N SER A 292 -10.06 -40.43 -0.30
CA SER A 292 -10.32 -41.23 -1.51
C SER A 292 -11.62 -40.80 -2.19
N THR A 293 -11.62 -40.69 -3.52
CA THR A 293 -12.84 -40.49 -4.34
C THR A 293 -13.43 -41.81 -4.86
N SER A 294 -13.31 -42.91 -4.11
CA SER A 294 -13.99 -44.17 -4.43
C SER A 294 -15.18 -44.41 -3.49
N ALA A 295 -16.39 -44.36 -4.05
CA ALA A 295 -17.70 -44.77 -3.52
C ALA A 295 -18.26 -44.09 -2.24
N ASP A 296 -17.47 -43.34 -1.47
CA ASP A 296 -17.95 -42.70 -0.25
C ASP A 296 -17.45 -41.25 -0.13
N VAL A 297 -18.30 -40.30 -0.52
CA VAL A 297 -18.05 -38.83 -0.50
C VAL A 297 -18.00 -38.28 0.94
N THR A 298 -17.92 -39.15 1.95
CA THR A 298 -18.04 -38.79 3.37
C THR A 298 -16.70 -38.56 4.08
N ASN A 299 -15.56 -38.92 3.47
CA ASN A 299 -14.22 -38.81 4.09
C ASN A 299 -13.20 -38.00 3.26
N VAL A 300 -13.63 -36.89 2.66
CA VAL A 300 -12.74 -35.94 1.99
C VAL A 300 -12.59 -34.69 2.86
N THR A 301 -11.38 -34.42 3.34
CA THR A 301 -11.05 -33.21 4.10
C THR A 301 -10.37 -32.18 3.19
N THR A 302 -10.77 -30.92 3.32
CA THR A 302 -10.06 -29.83 2.63
C THR A 302 -8.88 -29.43 3.50
N LEU A 303 -7.68 -29.39 2.92
CA LEU A 303 -6.47 -28.98 3.63
C LEU A 303 -6.38 -27.46 3.67
N THR A 304 -6.66 -26.89 4.85
CA THR A 304 -6.69 -25.44 5.09
C THR A 304 -6.00 -25.09 6.41
N GLY A 305 -5.49 -23.87 6.50
CA GLY A 305 -4.85 -23.36 7.71
C GLY A 305 -3.37 -23.74 7.86
N ALA A 306 -2.80 -23.41 9.01
CA ALA A 306 -1.43 -23.75 9.37
C ALA A 306 -1.25 -25.28 9.51
N ASP A 307 -0.03 -25.76 9.26
CA ASP A 307 0.41 -27.14 9.51
C ASP A 307 -0.47 -28.25 8.88
N CYS A 308 -1.19 -27.93 7.79
CA CYS A 308 -2.05 -28.89 7.08
C CYS A 308 -1.29 -29.77 6.06
N LEU A 309 -0.02 -29.49 5.81
CA LEU A 309 0.86 -30.24 4.91
C LEU A 309 2.21 -30.55 5.57
N GLU A 310 2.91 -31.54 5.04
CA GLU A 310 4.30 -31.85 5.35
C GLU A 310 5.13 -31.77 4.06
N LEU A 311 6.16 -30.93 4.07
CA LEU A 311 7.21 -30.94 3.05
C LEU A 311 8.31 -31.90 3.49
N THR A 312 8.67 -32.86 2.64
CA THR A 312 9.83 -33.73 2.86
C THR A 312 10.90 -33.46 1.81
N LEU A 313 12.12 -33.19 2.26
CA LEU A 313 13.32 -33.10 1.42
C LEU A 313 14.21 -34.30 1.71
N ALA A 314 14.56 -35.09 0.69
CA ALA A 314 15.33 -36.30 0.87
C ALA A 314 16.42 -36.49 -0.18
N THR A 315 17.57 -37.02 0.23
CA THR A 315 18.64 -37.46 -0.67
C THR A 315 19.49 -38.53 0.01
N GLY A 316 19.67 -39.69 -0.63
CA GLY A 316 20.29 -40.85 0.02
C GLY A 316 19.58 -41.23 1.32
N SER A 317 20.30 -41.22 2.44
CA SER A 317 19.74 -41.47 3.78
C SER A 317 19.35 -40.19 4.53
N PHE A 318 19.66 -39.01 4.01
CA PHE A 318 19.19 -37.75 4.57
C PHE A 318 17.71 -37.56 4.28
N THR A 319 16.94 -37.15 5.29
CA THR A 319 15.54 -36.77 5.16
C THR A 319 15.22 -35.68 6.17
N ALA A 320 14.65 -34.58 5.69
CA ALA A 320 14.11 -33.49 6.50
C ALA A 320 12.59 -33.40 6.28
N SER A 321 11.81 -33.49 7.36
CA SER A 321 10.37 -33.25 7.36
C SER A 321 10.08 -31.88 7.96
N ILE A 322 9.40 -31.03 7.20
CA ILE A 322 9.14 -29.63 7.51
C ILE A 322 7.63 -29.43 7.55
N SER A 323 7.13 -28.77 8.60
CA SER A 323 5.72 -28.39 8.67
C SER A 323 5.39 -27.37 7.59
N ALA A 324 4.28 -27.58 6.90
CA ALA A 324 3.83 -26.73 5.82
C ALA A 324 2.33 -26.44 5.98
N GLY A 325 1.88 -25.31 5.46
CA GLY A 325 0.51 -24.89 5.62
C GLY A 325 0.05 -23.97 4.52
N GLN A 326 -1.22 -23.62 4.56
CA GLN A 326 -1.79 -22.62 3.68
C GLN A 326 -1.13 -21.27 3.96
N VAL A 327 -0.77 -20.53 2.92
CA VAL A 327 -0.10 -19.24 3.06
C VAL A 327 -1.05 -18.25 3.70
N LEU A 328 -0.64 -17.69 4.84
CA LEU A 328 -1.28 -16.53 5.45
C LEU A 328 -0.58 -15.28 4.90
N LEU A 329 -1.23 -14.59 3.97
CA LEU A 329 -0.73 -13.34 3.38
C LEU A 329 -1.74 -12.23 3.68
N ASN A 330 -1.26 -11.08 4.14
CA ASN A 330 -2.10 -9.92 4.43
C ASN A 330 -3.21 -10.24 5.46
N GLY A 331 -2.90 -11.02 6.50
CA GLY A 331 -3.85 -11.51 7.49
C GLY A 331 -4.92 -12.49 6.99
N MET A 332 -4.80 -13.03 5.77
CA MET A 332 -5.79 -13.95 5.18
C MET A 332 -5.15 -15.18 4.53
N TYR A 333 -5.79 -16.34 4.75
CA TYR A 333 -5.36 -17.59 4.12
C TYR A 333 -5.65 -17.59 2.62
N GLN A 334 -4.60 -17.79 1.83
CA GLN A 334 -4.67 -17.76 0.36
C GLN A 334 -5.16 -19.12 -0.16
N THR A 335 -6.30 -19.13 -0.86
CA THR A 335 -6.89 -20.36 -1.38
C THR A 335 -5.98 -21.02 -2.42
N GLY A 336 -5.67 -22.30 -2.23
CA GLY A 336 -4.83 -23.08 -3.15
C GLY A 336 -3.35 -22.72 -3.13
N LEU A 337 -2.87 -21.88 -2.20
CA LEU A 337 -1.46 -21.53 -2.06
C LEU A 337 -0.93 -22.01 -0.70
N TYR A 338 0.14 -22.78 -0.73
CA TYR A 338 0.78 -23.37 0.44
C TYR A 338 2.27 -23.02 0.48
N SER A 339 2.85 -22.98 1.68
CA SER A 339 4.28 -22.73 1.86
C SER A 339 4.87 -23.57 2.98
N ALA A 340 6.16 -23.84 2.85
CA ALA A 340 7.00 -24.43 3.88
C ALA A 340 8.23 -23.55 4.05
N SER A 341 8.44 -23.01 5.25
CA SER A 341 9.59 -22.16 5.57
C SER A 341 10.57 -22.93 6.44
N PHE A 342 11.83 -22.98 6.04
CA PHE A 342 12.85 -23.78 6.71
C PHE A 342 14.26 -23.26 6.44
N SER A 343 15.21 -23.79 7.20
CA SER A 343 16.64 -23.65 6.94
C SER A 343 17.29 -25.02 7.13
N LEU A 344 18.16 -25.42 6.22
CA LEU A 344 18.89 -26.68 6.33
C LEU A 344 20.32 -26.43 6.82
N ASN A 345 20.77 -27.27 7.76
CA ASN A 345 22.14 -27.23 8.25
C ASN A 345 23.06 -28.05 7.32
N GLN A 346 24.05 -27.40 6.69
CA GLN A 346 25.03 -28.09 5.86
C GLN A 346 25.94 -29.06 6.63
N PHE A 347 26.09 -28.87 7.94
CA PHE A 347 26.97 -29.66 8.81
C PHE A 347 26.30 -30.90 9.41
N ASP A 348 25.13 -31.29 8.89
CA ASP A 348 24.47 -32.52 9.29
C ASP A 348 25.32 -33.73 8.86
N GLN A 349 25.57 -34.64 9.82
CA GLN A 349 26.45 -35.81 9.65
C GLN A 349 25.75 -37.00 8.99
N THR A 350 24.45 -36.90 8.72
CA THR A 350 23.74 -37.92 7.96
C THR A 350 24.33 -38.07 6.55
N THR A 351 24.39 -39.31 6.09
CA THR A 351 25.02 -39.61 4.81
C THR A 351 24.04 -39.44 3.66
N THR A 352 24.53 -38.80 2.61
CA THR A 352 23.94 -38.84 1.27
C THR A 352 24.29 -40.18 0.60
N SER A 353 23.79 -40.41 -0.62
CA SER A 353 24.17 -41.59 -1.41
C SER A 353 25.70 -41.75 -1.44
N TYR A 354 26.20 -42.98 -1.32
CA TYR A 354 27.64 -43.32 -1.31
C TYR A 354 28.45 -42.92 -0.04
N SER A 355 27.81 -42.84 1.13
CA SER A 355 28.47 -42.67 2.44
C SER A 355 29.21 -41.34 2.67
N LYS A 356 28.96 -40.31 1.85
CA LYS A 356 29.43 -38.93 2.08
C LYS A 356 28.42 -38.14 2.90
N THR A 357 28.85 -37.34 3.86
CA THR A 357 27.96 -36.39 4.56
C THR A 357 27.49 -35.29 3.61
N LEU A 358 26.44 -34.53 4.00
CA LEU A 358 25.98 -33.37 3.25
C LEU A 358 27.11 -32.36 3.01
N GLU A 359 27.89 -32.04 4.05
CA GLU A 359 29.05 -31.16 3.97
C GLU A 359 30.06 -31.63 2.92
N GLN A 360 30.41 -32.93 2.95
CA GLN A 360 31.45 -33.46 2.08
C GLN A 360 31.02 -33.49 0.61
N HIS A 361 29.73 -33.72 0.34
CA HIS A 361 29.18 -33.59 -0.99
C HIS A 361 29.14 -32.12 -1.44
N LEU A 362 28.77 -31.18 -0.57
CA LEU A 362 28.77 -29.75 -0.89
C LEU A 362 30.15 -29.20 -1.21
N ILE A 363 31.19 -29.66 -0.52
CA ILE A 363 32.59 -29.29 -0.81
C ILE A 363 33.00 -29.75 -2.22
N ASP A 364 32.55 -30.95 -2.63
CA ASP A 364 32.92 -31.53 -3.91
C ASP A 364 32.18 -30.90 -5.11
N SER A 365 30.88 -30.62 -4.97
CA SER A 365 30.01 -30.20 -6.09
C SER A 365 29.48 -28.76 -6.01
N GLY A 366 29.52 -28.13 -4.84
CA GLY A 366 28.92 -26.81 -4.59
C GLY A 366 27.37 -26.80 -4.50
N SER A 367 26.70 -27.93 -4.75
CA SER A 367 25.25 -28.07 -4.66
C SER A 367 24.80 -29.52 -4.48
N ILE A 368 23.61 -29.73 -3.93
CA ILE A 368 23.00 -31.05 -3.73
C ILE A 368 21.59 -31.07 -4.33
N THR A 369 21.28 -32.11 -5.10
CA THR A 369 19.92 -32.40 -5.56
C THR A 369 19.19 -33.26 -4.54
N MET A 370 17.97 -32.86 -4.19
CA MET A 370 17.08 -33.56 -3.27
C MET A 370 15.73 -33.81 -3.94
N THR A 371 15.03 -34.86 -3.51
CA THR A 371 13.63 -35.07 -3.82
C THR A 371 12.76 -34.27 -2.85
N GLU A 372 11.92 -33.40 -3.39
CA GLU A 372 10.92 -32.61 -2.72
C GLU A 372 9.58 -33.32 -2.80
N ARG A 373 8.93 -33.58 -1.66
CA ARG A 373 7.60 -34.21 -1.57
C ARG A 373 6.66 -33.41 -0.70
N TRP A 374 5.52 -33.01 -1.24
CA TRP A 374 4.43 -32.40 -0.48
C TRP A 374 3.36 -33.43 -0.16
N LYS A 375 3.05 -33.60 1.12
CA LYS A 375 2.11 -34.62 1.60
C LYS A 375 1.11 -34.02 2.57
N ASP A 376 -0.01 -34.71 2.76
CA ASP A 376 -0.90 -34.44 3.90
C ASP A 376 -0.15 -34.65 5.22
N ALA A 377 -0.19 -33.66 6.12
CA ALA A 377 0.44 -33.74 7.44
C ALA A 377 -0.16 -34.85 8.33
N THR A 378 -1.46 -35.12 8.20
CA THR A 378 -2.23 -36.00 9.10
C THR A 378 -2.03 -37.47 8.75
N ASN A 379 -2.33 -37.87 7.52
CA ASN A 379 -2.26 -39.28 7.12
C ASN A 379 -0.95 -39.65 6.42
N LYS A 380 -0.17 -38.66 5.96
CA LYS A 380 1.10 -38.81 5.23
C LYS A 380 1.06 -39.75 4.02
N LYS A 381 -0.15 -40.11 3.57
CA LYS A 381 -0.40 -41.12 2.53
C LYS A 381 -0.49 -40.48 1.16
N TYR A 382 -1.12 -39.32 1.06
CA TYR A 382 -1.33 -38.63 -0.20
C TYR A 382 -0.14 -37.70 -0.47
N VAL A 383 0.52 -37.92 -1.61
CA VAL A 383 1.58 -37.07 -2.14
C VAL A 383 0.97 -36.21 -3.25
N TYR A 384 1.07 -34.88 -3.11
CA TYR A 384 0.48 -33.91 -4.03
C TYR A 384 1.47 -33.41 -5.08
N LEU A 385 2.76 -33.35 -4.71
CA LEU A 385 3.85 -32.99 -5.59
C LEU A 385 5.08 -33.81 -5.21
N GLU A 386 5.76 -34.35 -6.21
CA GLU A 386 7.08 -34.95 -6.07
C GLU A 386 7.96 -34.48 -7.24
N LYS A 387 9.07 -33.79 -6.92
CA LYS A 387 10.02 -33.29 -7.93
C LYS A 387 11.43 -33.20 -7.36
N GLU A 388 12.41 -32.96 -8.21
CA GLU A 388 13.77 -32.66 -7.78
C GLU A 388 13.96 -31.16 -7.53
N ILE A 389 14.73 -30.83 -6.51
CA ILE A 389 15.17 -29.47 -6.18
C ILE A 389 16.68 -29.47 -5.95
N THR A 390 17.35 -28.41 -6.38
CA THR A 390 18.79 -28.22 -6.13
C THR A 390 19.01 -27.18 -5.04
N ILE A 391 19.81 -27.52 -4.05
CA ILE A 391 20.18 -26.64 -2.94
C ILE A 391 21.68 -26.33 -3.03
N TYR A 392 22.04 -25.06 -3.01
CA TYR A 392 23.40 -24.60 -3.21
C TYR A 392 24.14 -24.41 -1.88
N ALA A 393 25.47 -24.61 -1.91
CA ALA A 393 26.32 -24.15 -0.84
C ALA A 393 26.24 -22.61 -0.74
N PRO A 394 26.28 -22.03 0.47
CA PRO A 394 26.27 -20.59 0.64
C PRO A 394 27.48 -19.97 -0.08
N ASN A 395 27.25 -18.87 -0.78
CA ASN A 395 28.29 -18.23 -1.58
C ASN A 395 29.25 -17.41 -0.70
N ILE A 396 30.28 -18.07 -0.15
CA ILE A 396 31.29 -17.45 0.70
C ILE A 396 32.45 -16.93 -0.18
N LEU A 397 32.47 -15.62 -0.40
CA LEU A 397 33.46 -14.96 -1.25
C LEU A 397 34.35 -14.02 -0.44
N ALA A 398 35.67 -14.11 -0.66
CA ALA A 398 36.62 -13.12 -0.15
C ALA A 398 36.58 -11.81 -0.95
N ASN A 399 36.12 -11.87 -2.21
CA ASN A 399 35.98 -10.72 -3.10
C ASN A 399 34.57 -10.12 -3.03
N ARG A 400 34.51 -8.79 -2.96
CA ARG A 400 33.24 -8.02 -2.95
C ARG A 400 32.85 -7.54 -4.35
N SER A 401 33.09 -8.35 -5.39
CA SER A 401 32.73 -7.96 -6.76
C SER A 401 31.22 -7.80 -6.90
N ARG A 402 30.77 -6.86 -7.73
CA ARG A 402 29.36 -6.69 -8.05
C ARG A 402 28.98 -7.65 -9.19
N ARG A 403 27.75 -8.18 -9.16
CA ARG A 403 27.17 -8.87 -10.33
C ARG A 403 26.85 -7.84 -11.41
N ASP A 404 27.05 -8.19 -12.69
CA ASP A 404 26.61 -7.36 -13.81
C ASP A 404 25.23 -7.83 -14.24
N LEU A 405 24.21 -7.31 -13.54
CA LEU A 405 22.83 -7.72 -13.75
C LEU A 405 22.21 -7.03 -14.96
N ARG A 406 21.49 -7.79 -15.78
CA ARG A 406 20.61 -7.27 -16.84
C ARG A 406 19.20 -7.77 -16.65
N PHE A 407 18.25 -6.86 -16.87
CA PHE A 407 16.83 -7.11 -16.74
C PHE A 407 16.14 -6.99 -18.10
N SER A 408 15.20 -7.90 -18.33
CA SER A 408 14.25 -7.85 -19.43
C SER A 408 12.85 -7.99 -18.85
N ILE A 409 11.92 -7.16 -19.34
CA ILE A 409 10.51 -7.25 -18.97
C ILE A 409 9.80 -8.12 -20.01
N LEU A 410 9.13 -9.16 -19.55
CA LEU A 410 8.39 -10.13 -20.36
C LEU A 410 6.88 -9.95 -20.12
N ASP A 411 6.08 -10.32 -21.11
CA ASP A 411 4.60 -10.29 -21.06
C ASP A 411 3.97 -8.90 -20.88
N LEU A 412 4.76 -7.84 -20.97
CA LEU A 412 4.25 -6.47 -20.99
C LEU A 412 3.53 -6.20 -22.32
N LYS A 413 2.22 -5.96 -22.25
CA LYS A 413 1.41 -5.55 -23.39
C LYS A 413 1.65 -4.08 -23.69
N SER A 414 1.53 -3.70 -24.96
CA SER A 414 1.59 -2.28 -25.36
C SER A 414 0.42 -1.47 -24.79
N GLU A 415 -0.71 -2.13 -24.50
CA GLU A 415 -1.94 -1.49 -24.04
C GLU A 415 -2.66 -2.34 -22.99
N TYR A 416 -3.22 -1.67 -21.98
CA TYR A 416 -4.07 -2.25 -20.94
C TYR A 416 -5.35 -1.45 -20.82
N LYS A 417 -6.48 -2.13 -20.58
CA LYS A 417 -7.73 -1.48 -20.24
C LYS A 417 -7.79 -1.25 -18.73
N LYS A 418 -8.32 -0.13 -18.28
CA LYS A 418 -8.60 0.08 -16.85
C LYS A 418 -9.49 -1.04 -16.29
N GLY A 419 -9.19 -1.56 -15.10
CA GLY A 419 -9.84 -2.73 -14.51
C GLY A 419 -9.33 -4.09 -14.99
N SER A 420 -8.35 -4.13 -15.92
CA SER A 420 -7.74 -5.40 -16.35
C SER A 420 -6.59 -5.81 -15.44
N ASN A 421 -6.35 -7.12 -15.35
CA ASN A 421 -5.19 -7.66 -14.67
C ASN A 421 -4.02 -7.78 -15.66
N GLY A 422 -2.87 -7.23 -15.29
CA GLY A 422 -1.65 -7.27 -16.10
C GLY A 422 -0.48 -7.84 -15.31
N ARG A 423 -0.30 -9.16 -15.36
CA ARG A 423 0.91 -9.80 -14.84
C ARG A 423 2.06 -9.59 -15.79
N VAL A 424 3.20 -9.17 -15.25
CA VAL A 424 4.44 -8.92 -15.99
C VAL A 424 5.55 -9.75 -15.37
N ARG A 425 6.30 -10.47 -16.20
CA ARG A 425 7.46 -11.25 -15.76
C ARG A 425 8.74 -10.42 -15.89
N VAL A 426 9.66 -10.62 -14.96
CA VAL A 426 10.96 -9.96 -14.92
C VAL A 426 12.02 -11.03 -15.05
N PHE A 427 12.73 -11.02 -16.17
CA PHE A 427 13.85 -11.89 -16.43
C PHE A 427 15.15 -11.18 -16.04
N ALA A 428 15.93 -11.79 -15.15
CA ALA A 428 17.23 -11.30 -14.74
C ALA A 428 18.33 -12.27 -15.17
N ARG A 429 19.47 -11.72 -15.58
CA ARG A 429 20.70 -12.49 -15.86
C ARG A 429 21.92 -11.79 -15.30
N ASP A 430 22.90 -12.56 -14.85
CA ASP A 430 24.24 -12.05 -14.52
C ASP A 430 25.17 -12.27 -15.71
N ARG A 431 25.68 -11.18 -16.29
CA ARG A 431 26.59 -11.26 -17.44
C ARG A 431 27.96 -11.81 -17.10
N ASN A 432 28.33 -11.84 -15.82
CA ASN A 432 29.58 -12.43 -15.37
C ASN A 432 29.49 -13.97 -15.27
N ARG A 433 28.27 -14.54 -15.31
CA ARG A 433 28.05 -15.98 -15.32
C ARG A 433 27.96 -16.43 -16.78
N ALA A 434 28.91 -17.24 -17.22
CA ALA A 434 28.83 -17.90 -18.52
C ALA A 434 27.92 -19.12 -18.41
N ASP A 435 26.97 -19.25 -19.34
CA ASP A 435 26.21 -20.48 -19.51
C ASP A 435 27.10 -21.55 -20.16
N GLU A 436 26.88 -22.82 -19.81
CA GLU A 436 27.62 -23.91 -20.43
C GLU A 436 27.31 -24.00 -21.94
N PRO A 437 28.31 -24.25 -22.80
CA PRO A 437 28.09 -24.40 -24.22
C PRO A 437 27.15 -25.57 -24.50
N SER A 438 25.97 -25.30 -25.05
CA SER A 438 25.03 -26.34 -25.49
C SER A 438 25.00 -26.45 -27.01
N ARG A 439 24.88 -27.69 -27.51
CA ARG A 439 24.65 -27.98 -28.94
C ARG A 439 23.18 -27.88 -29.33
N TYR A 440 22.29 -27.82 -28.34
CA TYR A 440 20.85 -27.72 -28.54
C TYR A 440 20.36 -26.38 -28.00
N PRO A 441 19.42 -25.71 -28.68
CA PRO A 441 18.78 -24.53 -28.14
C PRO A 441 18.06 -24.91 -26.84
N PHE A 442 18.28 -24.12 -25.79
CA PHE A 442 17.59 -24.26 -24.51
C PHE A 442 17.09 -22.89 -24.05
N ALA A 443 16.02 -22.90 -23.26
CA ALA A 443 15.52 -21.68 -22.64
C ALA A 443 16.42 -21.28 -21.48
N LEU A 444 16.80 -20.01 -21.41
CA LEU A 444 17.55 -19.50 -20.28
C LEU A 444 16.64 -19.38 -19.06
N THR A 445 17.17 -19.76 -17.89
CA THR A 445 16.47 -19.59 -16.61
C THR A 445 16.83 -18.23 -16.02
N SER A 446 15.82 -17.49 -15.54
CA SER A 446 16.06 -16.24 -14.84
C SER A 446 16.77 -16.51 -13.53
N ILE A 447 17.78 -15.71 -13.19
CA ILE A 447 18.23 -15.67 -11.79
C ILE A 447 17.09 -15.08 -10.95
N ALA A 448 16.88 -15.66 -9.78
CA ALA A 448 15.94 -15.13 -8.82
C ALA A 448 16.69 -14.20 -7.85
N LEU A 449 16.08 -13.07 -7.50
CA LEU A 449 16.65 -12.07 -6.59
C LEU A 449 15.66 -11.81 -5.45
N LYS A 450 16.18 -11.71 -4.23
CA LYS A 450 15.35 -11.59 -3.02
C LYS A 450 14.67 -10.23 -2.86
N GLU A 451 15.38 -9.15 -3.20
CA GLU A 451 14.93 -7.78 -2.98
C GLU A 451 14.93 -7.00 -4.30
N VAL A 452 13.79 -7.06 -4.98
CA VAL A 452 13.52 -6.27 -6.19
C VAL A 452 12.20 -5.55 -6.03
N TYR A 453 12.17 -4.27 -6.36
CA TYR A 453 11.00 -3.41 -6.27
C TYR A 453 10.73 -2.72 -7.60
N TYR A 454 9.48 -2.51 -7.97
CA TYR A 454 9.12 -1.79 -9.20
C TYR A 454 8.72 -0.33 -8.91
N GLN A 455 8.95 0.53 -9.90
CA GLN A 455 8.47 1.92 -9.95
C GLN A 455 7.79 2.14 -11.30
N ILE A 456 6.70 2.91 -11.32
CA ILE A 456 6.00 3.30 -12.55
C ILE A 456 6.06 4.81 -12.69
N LYS A 457 6.56 5.27 -13.85
CA LYS A 457 6.63 6.67 -14.24
C LYS A 457 5.82 6.92 -15.50
N ASP A 458 5.29 8.13 -15.63
CA ASP A 458 4.82 8.63 -16.91
C ASP A 458 6.02 8.72 -17.87
N ALA A 459 5.88 8.10 -19.05
CA ALA A 459 6.97 7.95 -20.01
C ALA A 459 7.31 9.26 -20.74
N ASP A 460 6.40 10.24 -20.75
CA ASP A 460 6.55 11.48 -21.50
C ASP A 460 7.12 12.60 -20.61
N ASN A 461 6.68 12.72 -19.35
CA ASN A 461 7.14 13.78 -18.45
C ASN A 461 8.02 13.31 -17.27
N GLY A 462 8.17 11.99 -17.07
CA GLY A 462 8.99 11.40 -16.01
C GLY A 462 8.39 11.48 -14.60
N GLU A 463 7.16 11.94 -14.44
CA GLU A 463 6.47 12.03 -13.14
C GLU A 463 6.28 10.62 -12.54
N THR A 464 6.67 10.44 -11.28
CA THR A 464 6.53 9.17 -10.57
C THR A 464 5.11 9.00 -10.06
N LEU A 465 4.45 7.92 -10.48
CA LEU A 465 3.09 7.58 -10.04
C LEU A 465 3.10 6.56 -8.91
N VAL A 466 3.94 5.56 -9.08
CA VAL A 466 4.20 4.50 -8.11
C VAL A 466 5.69 4.52 -7.83
N ASP A 467 6.06 4.96 -6.63
CA ASP A 467 7.46 5.01 -6.22
C ASP A 467 7.92 3.69 -5.61
N PHE A 468 9.24 3.52 -5.43
CA PHE A 468 9.79 2.37 -4.73
C PHE A 468 9.38 2.37 -3.25
N LYS A 469 8.38 1.55 -2.92
CA LYS A 469 7.90 1.33 -1.56
C LYS A 469 8.70 0.23 -0.85
N LYS A 470 9.98 0.51 -0.59
CA LYS A 470 10.82 -0.31 0.30
C LYS A 470 10.68 0.20 1.73
N SER A 471 10.24 -0.66 2.63
CA SER A 471 10.09 -0.38 4.06
C SER A 471 10.29 -1.69 4.81
N ASP A 472 10.64 -1.64 6.09
CA ASP A 472 10.81 -2.85 6.90
C ASP A 472 9.47 -3.60 7.08
N THR A 473 8.34 -2.94 6.87
CA THR A 473 7.00 -3.52 7.08
C THR A 473 6.16 -3.61 5.79
N THR A 474 5.99 -2.51 5.05
CA THR A 474 4.94 -2.42 4.01
C THR A 474 5.35 -2.97 2.64
N ASN A 475 6.62 -2.86 2.24
CA ASN A 475 7.19 -3.43 0.98
C ASN A 475 6.28 -3.44 -0.27
N ALA A 476 5.42 -2.43 -0.46
CA ALA A 476 4.24 -2.55 -1.33
C ALA A 476 4.52 -2.72 -2.83
N THR A 477 5.74 -2.45 -3.26
CA THR A 477 6.19 -2.60 -4.65
C THR A 477 7.19 -3.73 -4.86
N ARG A 478 7.39 -4.57 -3.83
CA ARG A 478 8.26 -5.73 -3.95
C ARG A 478 7.70 -6.72 -4.96
N ILE A 479 8.58 -7.24 -5.81
CA ILE A 479 8.26 -8.18 -6.88
C ILE A 479 8.20 -9.59 -6.30
N ASN A 480 7.26 -10.40 -6.79
CA ASN A 480 7.10 -11.80 -6.41
C ASN A 480 8.12 -12.68 -7.15
N SER A 481 8.28 -13.92 -6.69
CA SER A 481 8.98 -14.96 -7.43
C SER A 481 8.25 -16.29 -7.34
N ASP A 482 8.30 -17.04 -8.44
CA ASP A 482 7.89 -18.43 -8.56
C ASP A 482 9.04 -19.27 -9.13
N ALA A 483 8.79 -20.55 -9.40
CA ALA A 483 9.77 -21.46 -10.00
C ALA A 483 10.20 -21.05 -11.42
N ASP A 484 9.47 -20.17 -12.11
CA ASP A 484 9.84 -19.69 -13.46
C ASP A 484 10.64 -18.37 -13.41
N GLY A 485 10.58 -17.63 -12.30
CA GLY A 485 11.32 -16.41 -12.08
C GLY A 485 10.52 -15.33 -11.36
N MET A 486 10.92 -14.07 -11.55
CA MET A 486 10.28 -12.94 -10.87
C MET A 486 9.08 -12.41 -11.66
N TYR A 487 8.05 -11.92 -10.96
CA TYR A 487 6.88 -11.32 -11.59
C TYR A 487 6.13 -10.36 -10.65
N PHE A 488 5.35 -9.45 -11.22
CA PHE A 488 4.44 -8.61 -10.45
C PHE A 488 3.19 -8.28 -11.26
N ASP A 489 2.12 -7.94 -10.55
CA ASP A 489 0.87 -7.51 -11.16
C ASP A 489 0.86 -5.97 -11.22
N LEU A 490 0.64 -5.44 -12.43
CA LEU A 490 0.59 -4.00 -12.66
C LEU A 490 -0.61 -3.38 -11.92
N PRO A 491 -0.43 -2.29 -11.16
CA PRO A 491 -1.52 -1.58 -10.52
C PRO A 491 -2.22 -0.68 -11.56
N ILE A 492 -2.88 -1.26 -12.55
CA ILE A 492 -3.44 -0.53 -13.70
C ILE A 492 -4.54 0.46 -13.26
N ASP A 493 -5.31 0.13 -12.24
CA ASP A 493 -6.46 0.93 -11.78
C ASP A 493 -6.06 2.30 -11.23
N ILE A 494 -4.84 2.43 -10.71
CA ILE A 494 -4.34 3.68 -10.15
C ILE A 494 -3.68 4.58 -11.20
N LEU A 495 -3.45 4.07 -12.41
CA LEU A 495 -2.84 4.80 -13.52
C LEU A 495 -3.91 5.57 -14.29
N PRO A 496 -3.75 6.89 -14.55
CA PRO A 496 -4.64 7.62 -15.43
C PRO A 496 -4.70 7.06 -16.86
N SER A 497 -5.90 7.03 -17.44
CA SER A 497 -6.09 6.63 -18.83
C SER A 497 -5.52 7.65 -19.82
N GLY A 498 -5.19 7.19 -21.02
CA GLY A 498 -4.75 8.01 -22.14
C GLY A 498 -3.27 8.41 -22.10
N LYS A 499 -2.47 7.78 -21.23
CA LYS A 499 -1.06 8.09 -21.03
C LYS A 499 -0.18 6.86 -21.16
N ALA A 500 1.10 7.11 -21.47
CA ALA A 500 2.11 6.09 -21.58
C ALA A 500 2.98 6.02 -20.32
N TYR A 501 3.38 4.82 -19.95
CA TYR A 501 4.09 4.51 -18.72
C TYR A 501 5.32 3.66 -18.98
N THR A 502 6.33 3.84 -18.13
CA THR A 502 7.57 3.03 -18.10
C THR A 502 7.79 2.42 -16.71
N ILE A 503 8.51 1.30 -16.69
CA ILE A 503 8.82 0.54 -15.47
C ILE A 503 10.31 0.69 -15.16
N ASN A 504 10.61 0.98 -13.90
CA ASN A 504 11.98 0.92 -13.37
C ASN A 504 12.04 -0.13 -12.26
N LEU A 505 13.23 -0.70 -12.05
CA LEU A 505 13.49 -1.70 -11.04
C LEU A 505 14.55 -1.22 -10.05
N LEU A 506 14.27 -1.29 -8.76
CA LEU A 506 15.24 -1.13 -7.69
C LEU A 506 15.65 -2.51 -7.22
N VAL A 507 16.94 -2.79 -7.26
CA VAL A 507 17.53 -4.08 -6.85
C VAL A 507 18.44 -3.83 -5.67
N VAL A 508 18.23 -4.57 -4.59
CA VAL A 508 19.09 -4.53 -3.41
C VAL A 508 19.86 -5.84 -3.34
N GLU A 509 21.18 -5.72 -3.50
CA GLU A 509 22.06 -6.88 -3.53
C GLU A 509 23.37 -6.59 -2.80
N ARG A 510 23.83 -7.53 -1.97
CA ARG A 510 25.09 -7.40 -1.19
C ARG A 510 25.17 -6.07 -0.43
N GLY A 511 24.04 -5.59 0.11
CA GLY A 511 23.93 -4.33 0.83
C GLY A 511 23.98 -3.06 -0.03
N THR A 512 23.96 -3.18 -1.36
CA THR A 512 23.94 -2.04 -2.29
C THR A 512 22.62 -1.98 -3.06
N SER A 513 22.04 -0.78 -3.15
CA SER A 513 20.85 -0.49 -3.95
C SER A 513 21.25 0.02 -5.34
N SER A 514 20.66 -0.52 -6.40
CA SER A 514 20.87 -0.07 -7.79
C SER A 514 19.54 0.05 -8.53
N ILE A 515 19.37 1.13 -9.30
CA ILE A 515 18.17 1.37 -10.12
C ILE A 515 18.47 0.99 -11.57
N TYR A 516 17.57 0.20 -12.17
CA TYR A 516 17.61 -0.24 -13.55
C TYR A 516 16.40 0.30 -14.29
N GLU A 517 16.65 1.14 -15.29
CA GLU A 517 15.61 1.68 -16.16
C GLU A 517 15.36 0.72 -17.31
N THR A 518 14.15 0.17 -17.39
CA THR A 518 13.84 -0.86 -18.39
C THR A 518 13.56 -0.27 -19.77
N HIS A 519 13.28 1.05 -19.85
CA HIS A 519 12.89 1.77 -21.06
C HIS A 519 11.68 1.16 -21.79
N THR A 520 10.88 0.38 -21.08
CA THR A 520 9.64 -0.19 -21.60
C THR A 520 8.55 0.86 -21.68
N ARG A 521 7.58 0.67 -22.58
CA ARG A 521 6.46 1.59 -22.73
C ARG A 521 5.15 0.83 -22.90
N PHE A 522 4.16 1.18 -22.10
CA PHE A 522 2.78 0.68 -22.23
C PHE A 522 1.78 1.81 -22.01
N ILE A 523 0.56 1.65 -22.52
CA ILE A 523 -0.52 2.64 -22.42
C ILE A 523 -1.67 2.06 -21.59
N VAL A 524 -2.30 2.89 -20.76
CA VAL A 524 -3.58 2.54 -20.12
C VAL A 524 -4.72 3.27 -20.83
N LYS A 525 -5.74 2.52 -21.24
CA LYS A 525 -6.97 3.02 -21.86
C LYS A 525 -8.14 2.97 -20.89
#